data_AF-A0A150MWS9-F1
#
_entry.id   AF-A0A150MWS9-F1
#
_cell.length_a   1.000
_cell.length_b   1.000
_cell.length_c   1.000
_cell.angle_alpha   90.00
_cell.angle_beta   90.00
_cell.angle_gamma   90.00
#
_symmetry.space_group_name_H-M   'P 1'
#
loop_
_entity.id
_entity.type
_entity.pdbx_description
1 polymer ?
#
loop_
_entity_poly.entity_id
_entity_poly.type
_entity_poly.pdbx_seq_one_letter_code
_entity_poly.pdbx_strand_id
1 'polypeptide(L)' 'MIVNKAYKFRLYPNKEQQIVINKTFGCSRFVLFFSKMG' A
#
# COMPACT_ATOMS: atom_id res chain seq x y z
N MET A 1 -3.57 22.16 -16.15
CA MET A 1 -4.23 21.37 -15.09
C MET A 1 -3.82 19.92 -15.29
N ILE A 2 -2.98 19.37 -14.39
CA ILE A 2 -2.44 18.00 -14.54
C ILE A 2 -3.54 17.03 -14.09
N VAL A 3 -4.13 16.30 -15.04
CA VAL A 3 -5.13 15.28 -14.73
C VAL A 3 -4.39 13.97 -14.48
N ASN A 4 -4.23 13.62 -13.20
CA ASN A 4 -3.69 12.31 -12.83
C ASN A 4 -4.74 11.24 -13.16
N LYS A 5 -4.51 10.49 -14.24
CA LYS A 5 -5.33 9.33 -14.58
C LYS A 5 -5.11 8.24 -13.52
N ALA A 6 -6.12 7.97 -12.73
CA ALA A 6 -6.15 6.81 -11.83
C ALA A 6 -6.63 5.59 -12.61
N TYR A 7 -5.77 4.59 -12.74
CA TYR A 7 -6.11 3.31 -13.36
C TYR A 7 -6.44 2.28 -12.27
N LYS A 8 -7.61 1.64 -12.39
CA LYS A 8 -8.05 0.60 -11.46
C LYS A 8 -7.53 -0.76 -11.92
N PHE A 9 -6.36 -1.14 -11.43
CA PHE A 9 -5.82 -2.48 -11.67
C PHE A 9 -6.40 -3.49 -10.68
N ARG A 10 -6.91 -4.62 -11.18
CA ARG A 10 -7.26 -5.77 -10.35
C ARG A 10 -6.03 -6.68 -10.29
N LEU A 11 -5.39 -6.75 -9.13
CA LEU A 11 -4.27 -7.64 -8.88
C LEU A 11 -4.79 -8.91 -8.21
N TYR A 12 -4.42 -10.08 -8.74
CA TYR A 12 -4.67 -11.39 -8.13
C TYR A 12 -3.33 -11.95 -7.63
N PRO A 13 -2.85 -11.53 -6.45
CA PRO A 13 -1.55 -11.90 -5.96
C PRO A 13 -1.50 -13.37 -5.54
N ASN A 14 -0.41 -14.06 -5.87
CA ASN A 14 -0.11 -15.38 -5.33
C ASN A 14 0.29 -15.29 -3.84
N LYS A 15 0.44 -16.44 -3.17
CA LYS A 15 0.70 -16.49 -1.72
C LYS A 15 1.96 -15.70 -1.31
N GLU A 16 3.02 -15.76 -2.09
CA GLU A 16 4.28 -15.06 -1.83
C GLU A 16 4.14 -13.55 -2.02
N GLN A 17 3.47 -13.13 -3.09
CA GLN A 17 3.17 -11.73 -3.36
C GLN A 17 2.30 -11.12 -2.28
N GLN A 18 1.32 -11.85 -1.73
CA GLN A 18 0.53 -11.39 -0.59
C GLN A 18 1.41 -11.14 0.64
N ILE A 19 2.36 -12.02 0.93
CA ILE A 19 3.31 -11.84 2.04
C ILE A 19 4.14 -10.56 1.84
N VAL A 20 4.66 -10.34 0.63
CA VAL A 20 5.46 -9.14 0.31
C VAL A 20 4.61 -7.88 0.39
N ILE A 21 3.42 -7.86 -0.23
CA ILE A 21 2.47 -6.73 -0.19
C ILE A 21 2.10 -6.40 1.26
N ASN A 22 1.79 -7.42 2.07
CA ASN A 22 1.43 -7.22 3.48
C ASN A 22 2.60 -6.68 4.31
N LYS A 23 3.83 -7.10 4.04
CA LYS A 23 5.03 -6.52 4.68
C LYS A 23 5.23 -5.06 4.27
N THR A 24 5.17 -4.77 2.96
CA THR A 24 5.41 -3.43 2.43
C THR A 24 4.36 -2.43 2.90
N PHE A 25 3.07 -2.71 2.71
CA PHE A 25 2.00 -1.80 3.13
C PHE A 25 1.70 -1.87 4.64
N GLY A 26 1.98 -3.00 5.30
CA GLY A 26 1.87 -3.15 6.75
C GLY A 26 2.86 -2.26 7.50
N CYS A 27 4.11 -2.17 7.03
CA CYS A 27 5.11 -1.24 7.55
C CYS A 27 4.70 0.23 7.32
N SER A 28 4.12 0.57 6.17
CA SER A 28 3.64 1.94 5.88
C SER A 28 2.47 2.37 6.79
N ARG A 29 1.59 1.43 7.18
CA ARG A 29 0.48 1.71 8.12
C ARG A 29 0.98 1.99 9.53
N PHE A 30 2.02 1.29 9.97
CA PHE A 30 2.59 1.46 11.31
C PHE A 30 3.28 2.82 11.48
N VAL A 31 4.02 3.26 10.46
CA VAL A 31 4.70 4.57 10.46
C VAL A 31 3.69 5.72 10.43
N LEU A 32 2.59 5.59 9.67
CA LEU A 32 1.56 6.64 9.60
C LEU A 32 0.70 6.73 10.87
N PHE A 33 0.58 5.64 11.63
CA PHE A 33 -0.08 5.64 12.94
C PHE A 33 0.79 6.27 14.02
N PHE A 34 2.09 5.93 14.07
CA PHE A 34 3.02 6.52 15.05
C PHE A 34 3.34 7.99 14.76
N SER A 35 3.46 8.39 13.49
CA SER A 35 3.77 9.78 13.12
C SER A 35 2.61 10.76 13.37
N LYS A 36 1.39 10.26 13.64
CA LYS A 36 0.22 11.10 13.94
C LYS A 36 -0.09 11.20 15.45
N MET A 37 0.71 10.53 16.28
CA MET A 37 0.69 10.61 17.75
C MET A 37 1.86 11.44 18.32
N GLY A 38 2.46 12.31 17.50
CA GLY A 38 3.45 13.31 17.91
C GLY A 38 2.96 14.70 17.55
#